data_AF-A0A9D5ZRC2-F1
#
_entry.id   AF-A0A9D5ZRC2-F1
#
_cell.length_a   1.000
_cell.length_b   1.000
_cell.length_c   1.000
_cell.angle_alpha   90.00
_cell.angle_beta   90.00
_cell.angle_gamma   90.00
#
_symmetry.space_group_name_H-M   'P 1'
#
loop_
_entity.id
_entity.type
_entity.pdbx_description
1 polymer ?
#
loop_
_entity_poly.entity_id
_entity_poly.type
_entity_poly.pdbx_seq_one_letter_code
_entity_poly.pdbx_strand_id
1 'polypeptide(L)'
;MSNIPYDKNNPLSINVNFWCDKLHHSIAFMSCPSCKFYPCEQLVPQDITILNISPLMNRQIISLILRKIKKMYIAKKIDGSFEFIETLDEKNPNPEQLRNVEEIYVIAKTLVPVMILKPKPKNERDQLINENKTDADESDQKA
;
A
#
# COMPACT_ATOMS: atom_id res chain seq x y z
N MET A 1 -8.39 11.69 20.44
CA MET A 1 -6.96 11.39 20.68
C MET A 1 -6.83 9.88 20.71
N SER A 2 -5.84 9.31 20.03
CA SER A 2 -5.57 7.87 20.11
C SER A 2 -4.91 7.54 21.45
N ASN A 3 -5.42 6.52 22.12
CA ASN A 3 -4.95 6.07 23.45
C ASN A 3 -3.98 4.88 23.34
N ILE A 4 -3.33 4.71 22.20
CA ILE A 4 -2.40 3.59 21.97
C ILE A 4 -1.03 3.96 22.56
N PRO A 5 -0.47 3.16 23.49
CA PRO A 5 0.70 3.53 24.27
C PRO A 5 2.02 3.24 23.53
N TYR A 6 2.25 3.92 22.41
CA TYR A 6 3.50 3.83 21.64
C TYR A 6 4.20 5.20 21.56
N ASP A 7 5.51 5.20 21.30
CA ASP A 7 6.27 6.42 21.04
C ASP A 7 6.10 6.85 19.57
N LYS A 8 5.47 8.01 19.38
CA LYS A 8 5.16 8.57 18.07
C LYS A 8 6.39 8.88 17.22
N ASN A 9 7.54 9.07 17.85
CA ASN A 9 8.80 9.37 17.15
C ASN A 9 9.61 8.11 16.86
N ASN A 10 9.22 6.95 17.41
CA ASN A 10 9.93 5.70 17.24
C ASN A 10 9.05 4.64 16.55
N PRO A 11 9.26 4.39 15.23
CA PRO A 11 8.50 3.39 14.48
C PRO A 11 8.65 1.94 14.99
N LEU A 12 9.65 1.63 15.81
CA LEU A 12 9.81 0.31 16.44
C LEU A 12 8.94 0.13 17.69
N SER A 13 8.44 1.22 18.28
CA SER A 13 7.66 1.19 19.53
C SER A 13 6.24 0.65 19.37
N ILE A 14 5.82 0.28 18.16
CA ILE A 14 4.45 -0.15 17.85
C ILE A 14 4.11 -1.58 18.31
N ASN A 15 5.08 -2.32 18.89
CA ASN A 15 4.88 -3.66 19.46
C ASN A 15 4.21 -3.60 20.84
N VAL A 16 3.01 -2.99 20.88
CA VAL A 16 2.23 -2.78 22.10
C VAL A 16 0.81 -3.30 21.94
N ASN A 17 0.17 -3.60 23.07
CA ASN A 17 -1.23 -3.95 23.13
C ASN A 17 -2.06 -2.75 23.60
N PHE A 18 -3.29 -2.65 23.11
CA PHE A 18 -4.24 -1.62 23.52
C PHE A 18 -5.67 -2.18 23.51
N TRP A 19 -6.59 -1.53 24.23
CA TRP A 19 -8.00 -1.89 24.23
C TRP A 19 -8.70 -1.39 22.95
N CYS A 20 -9.30 -2.29 22.17
CA CYS A 20 -10.04 -1.93 20.96
C CYS A 20 -11.54 -1.86 21.22
N ASP A 21 -12.14 -0.68 20.97
CA ASP A 21 -13.56 -0.45 21.23
C ASP A 21 -14.47 -1.15 20.22
N LYS A 22 -13.99 -1.41 18.99
CA LYS A 22 -14.76 -2.11 17.96
C LYS A 22 -14.82 -3.63 18.18
N LEU A 23 -13.84 -4.21 18.88
CA LEU A 23 -13.76 -5.66 19.14
C LEU A 23 -13.97 -6.03 20.62
N HIS A 24 -14.05 -5.04 21.51
CA HIS A 24 -14.24 -5.18 22.95
C HIS A 24 -13.23 -6.09 23.66
N HIS A 25 -11.96 -6.07 23.23
CA HIS A 25 -10.85 -6.74 23.92
C HIS A 25 -9.49 -6.09 23.61
N SER A 26 -8.46 -6.52 24.34
CA SER A 26 -7.07 -6.07 24.14
C SER A 26 -6.43 -6.75 22.93
N ILE A 27 -5.94 -5.95 21.97
CA ILE A 27 -5.29 -6.43 20.74
C ILE A 27 -3.91 -5.79 20.55
N ALA A 28 -3.05 -6.47 19.79
CA ALA A 28 -1.78 -5.90 19.36
C ALA A 28 -2.01 -4.77 18.35
N PHE A 29 -1.36 -3.63 18.53
CA PHE A 29 -1.51 -2.48 17.63
C PHE A 29 -1.17 -2.85 16.18
N MET A 30 -0.10 -3.62 15.97
CA MET A 30 0.31 -4.14 14.66
C MET A 30 -0.73 -5.06 13.97
N SER A 31 -1.73 -5.58 14.69
CA SER A 31 -2.80 -6.38 14.10
C SER A 31 -3.91 -5.53 13.45
N CYS A 32 -3.95 -4.23 13.75
CA CYS A 32 -5.01 -3.33 13.27
C CYS A 32 -5.17 -3.34 11.75
N PRO A 33 -4.10 -3.31 10.91
CA PRO A 33 -4.25 -3.33 9.45
C PRO A 33 -4.92 -4.58 8.87
N SER A 34 -4.99 -5.67 9.63
CA SER A 34 -5.68 -6.90 9.23
C SER A 34 -7.14 -6.95 9.71
N CYS A 35 -7.59 -5.94 10.46
CA CYS A 35 -8.96 -5.87 10.96
C CYS A 35 -9.95 -5.51 9.84
N LYS A 36 -11.14 -6.13 9.86
CA LYS A 36 -12.23 -5.81 8.91
C LYS A 36 -12.74 -4.37 8.99
N PHE A 37 -12.48 -3.69 10.11
CA PHE A 37 -12.88 -2.29 10.33
C PHE A 37 -11.75 -1.31 10.01
N TYR A 38 -10.60 -1.78 9.53
CA TYR A 38 -9.46 -0.91 9.26
C TYR A 38 -9.64 -0.13 7.94
N PRO A 39 -9.28 1.17 7.90
CA PRO A 39 -8.93 2.02 9.04
C PRO A 39 -10.19 2.41 9.84
N CYS A 40 -10.17 2.26 11.17
CA CYS A 40 -11.31 2.60 12.02
C CYS A 40 -11.13 3.97 12.68
N GLU A 41 -12.22 4.53 13.20
CA GLU A 41 -12.26 5.86 13.85
C GLU A 41 -11.35 5.98 15.10
N GLN A 42 -10.98 4.84 15.72
CA GLN A 42 -10.08 4.83 16.88
C GLN A 42 -8.62 5.12 16.48
N LEU A 43 -8.26 4.88 15.21
CA LEU A 43 -6.93 5.17 14.69
C LEU A 43 -6.88 6.60 14.16
N VAL A 44 -6.02 7.43 14.75
CA VAL A 44 -5.76 8.76 14.19
C VAL A 44 -4.80 8.65 12.99
N PRO A 45 -4.76 9.65 12.08
CA PRO A 45 -3.88 9.58 10.92
C PRO A 45 -2.41 9.28 11.25
N GLN A 46 -1.90 9.78 12.38
CA GLN A 46 -0.54 9.49 12.84
C GLN A 46 -0.31 8.00 13.16
N ASP A 47 -1.31 7.30 13.69
CA ASP A 47 -1.25 5.85 13.98
C ASP A 47 -1.12 5.05 12.68
N ILE A 48 -1.85 5.47 11.65
CA ILE A 48 -1.78 4.85 10.32
C ILE A 48 -0.40 5.11 9.69
N THR A 49 0.13 6.33 9.83
CA THR A 49 1.46 6.67 9.33
C THR A 49 2.54 5.83 10.02
N ILE A 50 2.52 5.69 11.35
CA ILE A 50 3.55 4.91 12.06
C ILE A 50 3.52 3.44 11.67
N LEU A 51 2.32 2.84 11.52
CA LEU A 51 2.15 1.46 11.05
C LEU A 51 2.69 1.27 9.64
N ASN A 52 2.53 2.28 8.77
CA ASN A 52 3.04 2.24 7.42
C ASN A 52 4.56 2.31 7.38
N ILE A 53 5.21 3.18 8.16
CA ILE A 53 6.66 3.39 8.09
C ILE A 53 7.47 2.42 8.97
N SER A 54 6.81 1.71 9.89
CA SER A 54 7.50 0.81 10.82
C SER A 54 8.22 -0.33 10.09
N PRO A 55 9.51 -0.58 10.40
CA PRO A 55 10.26 -1.70 9.84
C PRO A 55 9.79 -3.06 10.38
N LEU A 56 8.93 -3.09 11.41
CA LEU A 56 8.33 -4.31 11.95
C LEU A 56 7.15 -4.83 11.11
N MET A 57 6.74 -4.09 10.08
CA MET A 57 5.62 -4.42 9.21
C MET A 57 6.13 -4.76 7.81
N ASN A 58 5.56 -5.81 7.21
CA ASN A 58 5.71 -6.18 5.81
C ASN A 58 4.55 -5.64 4.99
N ARG A 59 4.87 -4.93 3.91
CA ARG A 59 3.91 -4.56 2.87
C ARG A 59 3.82 -5.69 1.86
N GLN A 60 2.64 -6.30 1.74
CA GLN A 60 2.42 -7.40 0.81
C GLN A 60 1.31 -7.06 -0.18
N ILE A 61 1.56 -7.27 -1.48
CA ILE A 61 0.50 -7.31 -2.49
C ILE A 61 -0.18 -8.66 -2.34
N ILE A 62 -1.47 -8.65 -1.97
CA ILE A 62 -2.24 -9.90 -1.81
C ILE A 62 -3.09 -10.24 -3.01
N SER A 63 -3.48 -9.23 -3.79
CA SER A 63 -4.34 -9.43 -4.94
C SER A 63 -4.24 -8.26 -5.89
N LEU A 64 -4.60 -8.49 -7.14
CA LEU A 64 -4.92 -7.43 -8.08
C LEU A 64 -6.44 -7.34 -8.20
N ILE A 65 -7.00 -6.13 -8.05
CA ILE A 65 -8.42 -5.90 -8.29
C ILE A 65 -8.61 -5.20 -9.62
N LEU A 66 -9.63 -5.63 -10.37
CA LEU A 66 -10.03 -4.94 -11.60
C LEU A 66 -10.73 -3.63 -11.26
N ARG A 67 -10.18 -2.52 -11.76
CA ARG A 67 -10.79 -1.19 -11.67
C ARG A 67 -11.22 -0.74 -13.07
N LYS A 68 -12.47 -0.28 -13.20
CA LYS A 68 -12.92 0.39 -14.42
C LYS A 68 -12.23 1.74 -14.54
N ILE A 69 -11.75 2.06 -15.73
CA ILE A 69 -11.14 3.35 -16.05
C ILE A 69 -11.89 4.01 -17.21
N LYS A 70 -11.62 5.30 -17.45
CA LYS A 70 -11.97 5.92 -18.74
C LYS A 70 -11.30 5.09 -19.85
N LYS A 71 -12.06 4.74 -20.90
CA LYS A 71 -11.53 3.96 -22.02
C LYS A 71 -10.26 4.62 -22.56
N MET A 72 -9.22 3.82 -22.71
CA MET A 72 -7.99 4.16 -23.38
C MET A 72 -7.82 3.24 -24.58
N TYR A 73 -7.11 3.69 -25.59
CA TYR A 73 -6.91 2.94 -26.81
C TYR A 73 -5.42 2.76 -27.08
N ILE A 74 -5.04 1.59 -27.56
CA ILE A 74 -3.70 1.33 -28.07
C ILE A 74 -3.84 0.92 -29.53
N ALA A 75 -3.28 1.71 -30.44
CA ALA A 75 -3.19 1.38 -31.84
C ALA A 75 -1.94 0.54 -32.09
N LYS A 76 -2.12 -0.64 -32.70
CA LYS A 76 -1.04 -1.42 -33.30
C LYS A 76 -0.91 -1.00 -34.75
N LYS A 77 0.24 -0.46 -35.11
CA LYS A 77 0.54 -0.04 -36.47
C LYS A 77 0.95 -1.22 -37.34
N ILE A 78 0.86 -1.04 -38.65
CA ILE A 78 1.27 -2.03 -39.66
C ILE A 78 2.76 -2.38 -39.55
N ASP A 79 3.58 -1.45 -39.06
CA ASP A 79 5.01 -1.67 -38.79
C ASP A 79 5.28 -2.48 -37.50
N GLY A 80 4.23 -2.89 -36.78
CA GLY A 80 4.30 -3.63 -35.52
C GLY A 80 4.51 -2.76 -34.28
N SER A 81 4.63 -1.43 -34.43
CA SER A 81 4.73 -0.51 -33.29
C SER A 81 3.39 -0.27 -32.61
N PHE A 82 3.43 0.16 -31.35
CA PHE A 82 2.24 0.47 -30.55
C PHE A 82 2.21 1.96 -30.20
N GLU A 83 1.06 2.61 -30.40
CA GLU A 83 0.84 4.01 -30.05
C GLU A 83 -0.39 4.16 -29.14
N PHE A 84 -0.24 4.96 -28.09
CA PHE A 84 -1.33 5.23 -27.15
C PHE A 84 -2.22 6.37 -27.67
N ILE A 85 -3.53 6.17 -27.61
CA ILE A 85 -4.54 7.15 -28.02
C ILE A 85 -5.46 7.42 -26.83
N GLU A 86 -5.42 8.66 -26.33
CA GLU A 86 -6.21 9.10 -25.18
C GLU A 86 -7.72 9.17 -25.47
N THR A 87 -8.08 9.57 -26.69
CA THR A 87 -9.46 9.75 -27.11
C THR A 87 -9.66 9.28 -28.54
N LEU A 88 -10.60 8.36 -28.72
CA LEU A 88 -11.06 7.87 -30.01
C LEU A 88 -12.59 7.77 -29.98
N ASP A 89 -13.24 8.33 -31.01
CA ASP A 89 -14.66 8.11 -31.26
C ASP A 89 -14.83 6.80 -32.05
N GLU A 90 -15.33 5.76 -31.39
CA GLU A 90 -15.56 4.44 -31.99
C GLU A 90 -16.65 4.48 -33.08
N LYS A 91 -17.58 5.43 -33.01
CA LYS A 91 -18.69 5.53 -33.97
C LYS A 91 -18.33 6.37 -35.18
N ASN A 92 -17.51 7.40 -34.97
CA ASN A 92 -17.02 8.28 -36.03
C ASN A 92 -15.49 8.44 -35.94
N PRO A 93 -14.72 7.39 -36.29
CA PRO A 93 -13.27 7.44 -36.19
C PRO A 93 -12.67 8.46 -37.18
N ASN A 94 -11.70 9.24 -36.73
CA ASN A 94 -10.94 10.15 -37.60
C ASN A 94 -9.96 9.35 -38.47
N PRO A 95 -10.09 9.36 -39.81
CA PRO A 95 -9.22 8.59 -40.70
C PRO A 95 -7.73 8.91 -40.57
N GLU A 96 -7.37 10.18 -40.31
CA GLU A 96 -5.97 10.59 -40.15
C GLU A 96 -5.33 9.97 -38.90
N GLN A 97 -6.09 9.83 -37.82
CA GLN A 97 -5.62 9.20 -36.58
C GLN A 97 -5.42 7.69 -36.72
N LEU A 98 -6.09 7.07 -37.69
CA LEU A 98 -6.01 5.62 -37.95
C LEU A 98 -5.11 5.29 -39.15
N ARG A 99 -4.37 6.27 -39.65
CA ARG A 99 -3.44 6.03 -40.75
C ARG A 99 -2.35 5.07 -40.30
N ASN A 100 -2.18 4.00 -41.08
CA ASN A 100 -1.23 2.91 -40.79
C ASN A 100 -1.55 2.13 -39.50
N VAL A 101 -2.77 2.19 -38.99
CA VAL A 101 -3.23 1.37 -37.86
C VAL A 101 -3.85 0.08 -38.38
N GLU A 102 -3.38 -1.05 -37.88
CA GLU A 102 -3.89 -2.39 -38.20
C GLU A 102 -5.03 -2.77 -37.23
N GLU A 103 -4.79 -2.61 -35.93
CA GLU A 103 -5.72 -3.00 -34.87
C GLU A 103 -5.75 -1.94 -33.76
N ILE A 104 -6.89 -1.83 -33.07
CA ILE A 104 -7.04 -0.98 -31.88
C ILE A 104 -7.47 -1.82 -30.69
N TYR A 105 -6.65 -1.84 -29.66
CA TYR A 105 -6.99 -2.46 -28.37
C TYR A 105 -7.70 -1.44 -27.48
N VAL A 106 -8.86 -1.82 -26.95
CA VAL A 106 -9.64 -0.99 -26.02
C VAL A 106 -9.36 -1.42 -24.60
N ILE A 107 -8.74 -0.54 -23.82
CA ILE A 107 -8.48 -0.75 -22.40
C ILE A 107 -9.56 -0.06 -21.60
N ALA A 108 -10.48 -0.86 -21.04
CA ALA A 108 -11.55 -0.38 -20.17
C ALA A 108 -11.34 -0.71 -18.69
N LYS A 109 -10.36 -1.56 -18.38
CA LYS A 109 -10.08 -2.03 -17.02
C LYS A 109 -8.58 -2.08 -16.77
N THR A 110 -8.18 -1.76 -15.55
CA THR A 110 -6.81 -1.93 -15.06
C THR A 110 -6.79 -2.85 -13.86
N LEU A 111 -5.71 -3.61 -13.71
CA LEU A 111 -5.44 -4.39 -12.52
C LEU A 111 -4.66 -3.51 -11.53
N VAL A 112 -5.27 -3.21 -10.39
CA VAL A 112 -4.67 -2.38 -9.33
C VAL A 112 -4.24 -3.27 -8.17
N PRO A 113 -2.99 -3.17 -7.70
CA PRO A 113 -2.53 -3.96 -6.57
C PRO A 113 -3.23 -3.53 -5.27
N VAL A 114 -3.72 -4.52 -4.54
CA VAL A 114 -4.21 -4.36 -3.18
C VAL A 114 -3.06 -4.73 -2.24
N MET A 115 -2.62 -3.72 -1.50
CA MET A 115 -1.57 -3.82 -0.51
C MET A 115 -2.19 -4.02 0.87
N ILE A 116 -1.61 -4.93 1.66
CA ILE A 116 -1.88 -5.02 3.09
C ILE A 116 -0.59 -4.89 3.88
N LEU A 117 -0.72 -4.41 5.11
CA LEU A 117 0.34 -4.43 6.10
C LEU A 117 0.16 -5.65 6.99
N LYS A 118 1.20 -6.47 7.10
CA LYS A 118 1.25 -7.61 8.02
C LYS A 118 2.44 -7.47 8.96
N PRO A 119 2.31 -7.82 10.25
CA PRO A 119 3.47 -7.89 11.13
C PRO A 119 4.50 -8.89 10.60
N LYS A 120 5.77 -8.56 10.72
CA LYS A 120 6.87 -9.51 10.49
C LYS A 120 6.82 -10.67 11.50
N PRO A 121 7.38 -11.85 11.15
CA PRO A 121 7.54 -12.96 12.08
C PRO A 121 8.22 -12.50 13.38
N LYS A 122 7.86 -13.11 14.51
CA LYS A 122 8.37 -12.71 15.83
C LYS A 122 9.91 -12.68 15.88
N ASN A 123 10.58 -13.71 15.37
CA ASN A 123 12.05 -13.79 15.37
C ASN A 123 12.70 -12.62 14.63
N GLU A 124 12.17 -12.24 13.46
CA GLU A 124 12.68 -11.10 12.68
C GLU A 124 12.40 -9.77 13.39
N ARG A 125 11.23 -9.62 14.03
CA ARG A 125 10.92 -8.44 14.83
C ARG A 125 11.85 -8.29 16.02
N ASP A 126 12.11 -9.39 16.74
CA ASP A 126 12.98 -9.39 17.92
C ASP A 126 14.43 -9.06 17.52
N GLN A 127 14.92 -9.54 16.37
CA GLN A 127 16.21 -9.15 15.80
C GLN A 127 16.28 -7.65 15.51
N LEU A 128 15.30 -7.11 14.77
CA LEU A 128 15.25 -5.68 14.45
C LEU A 128 15.21 -4.80 15.71
N ILE A 129 14.47 -5.22 16.73
CA ILE A 129 14.40 -4.49 18.00
C ILE A 129 15.75 -4.55 18.73
N ASN A 130 16.44 -5.69 18.72
CA ASN A 130 17.71 -5.86 19.41
C ASN A 130 18.87 -5.14 18.71
N GLU A 131 18.94 -5.19 17.38
CA GLU A 131 19.93 -4.45 16.57
C GLU A 131 19.85 -2.95 16.88
N ASN A 132 18.64 -2.37 16.83
CA ASN A 132 18.44 -0.95 17.10
C ASN A 132 18.67 -0.55 18.57
N LYS A 133 18.53 -1.47 19.53
CA LYS A 133 18.92 -1.21 20.93
C LYS A 133 20.44 -1.17 21.08
N THR A 134 21.14 -2.05 20.38
CA THR A 134 22.61 -2.14 20.42
C THR A 134 23.25 -0.88 19.83
N ASP A 135 22.68 -0.36 18.73
CA ASP A 135 23.13 0.90 18.11
C ASP A 135 22.90 2.12 19.01
N ALA A 136 21.78 2.15 19.77
CA ALA A 136 21.48 3.23 20.70
C ALA A 136 22.45 3.25 21.90
N ASP A 137 22.75 2.07 22.47
CA ASP A 137 23.67 1.92 23.60
C ASP A 137 25.13 2.23 23.21
N GLU A 138 25.54 1.98 21.96
CA GLU A 138 26.88 2.31 21.46
C GLU A 138 27.07 3.82 21.15
N SER A 139 25.99 4.53 20.81
CA SER A 139 26.04 5.98 20.59
C SER A 139 26.15 6.80 21.88
N ASP A 140 25.64 6.29 23.00
CA ASP A 140 25.74 6.93 24.32
C ASP A 140 27.08 6.69 25.03
N GLN A 141 27.88 5.72 24.58
CA GLN A 141 29.23 5.43 25.15
C GLN A 141 30.38 6.16 24.44
N LYS A 142 30.10 6.92 23.38
CA LYS A 142 31.10 7.71 22.62
C LYS A 142 30.93 9.23 22.73
N ALA A 143 30.05 9.71 23.62
CA ALA A 143 29.84 11.13 23.90
C ALA A 143 30.62 11.59 25.14
#